data_AF-A0A6J1MA69-F1
#
_entry.id   AF-A0A6J1MA69-F1
#
_cell.length_a   1.000
_cell.length_b   1.000
_cell.length_c   1.000
_cell.angle_alpha   90.00
_cell.angle_beta   90.00
_cell.angle_gamma   90.00
#
_symmetry.space_group_name_H-M   'P 1'
#
loop_
_entity.id
_entity.type
_entity.pdbx_description
1 polymer ?
#
loop_
_entity_poly.entity_id
_entity_poly.type
_entity_poly.pdbx_seq_one_letter_code
_entity_poly.pdbx_strand_id
1 'polypeptide(L)' 'MNSKNQQTNSEAFLQQQKQRHMKLLHEYNNLKDATQTVLGALAQAKGLPIKDMHKIYNLPDGK' A
#
# COMPACT_ATOMS: atom_id res chain seq x y z
N MET A 1 -13.11 -40.98 -7.60
CA MET A 1 -12.50 -40.18 -6.51
C MET A 1 -11.75 -38.96 -7.07
N ASN A 2 -12.39 -38.07 -7.86
CA ASN A 2 -11.67 -36.98 -8.58
C ASN A 2 -12.13 -35.54 -8.28
N SER A 3 -13.30 -35.31 -7.70
CA SER A 3 -13.82 -33.93 -7.53
C SER A 3 -13.28 -33.21 -6.29
N LYS A 4 -13.01 -33.93 -5.18
CA LYS A 4 -12.49 -33.32 -3.94
C LYS A 4 -11.06 -32.77 -4.08
N ASN A 5 -10.18 -33.47 -4.81
CA ASN A 5 -8.78 -33.04 -5.00
C ASN A 5 -8.65 -31.81 -5.91
N GLN A 6 -9.61 -31.55 -6.81
CA GLN A 6 -9.61 -30.36 -7.65
C GLN A 6 -10.10 -29.12 -6.88
N GLN A 7 -11.06 -29.27 -5.96
CA GLN A 7 -11.54 -28.18 -5.11
C GLN A 7 -10.48 -27.73 -4.08
N THR A 8 -9.79 -28.66 -3.44
CA THR A 8 -8.75 -28.34 -2.42
C THR A 8 -7.57 -27.56 -3.01
N ASN A 9 -7.19 -27.85 -4.26
CA ASN A 9 -6.10 -27.14 -4.94
C ASN A 9 -6.50 -25.71 -5.32
N SER A 10 -7.77 -25.48 -5.66
CA SER A 10 -8.30 -24.15 -5.98
C SER A 10 -8.37 -23.25 -4.74
N GLU A 11 -8.82 -23.79 -3.60
CA GLU A 11 -8.90 -23.04 -2.34
C GLU A 11 -7.52 -22.65 -1.80
N ALA A 12 -6.52 -23.55 -1.89
CA ALA A 12 -5.15 -23.26 -1.49
C ALA A 12 -4.52 -22.17 -2.36
N PHE A 13 -4.74 -22.22 -3.68
CA PHE A 13 -4.26 -21.18 -4.61
C PHE A 13 -4.90 -19.82 -4.35
N LEU A 14 -6.22 -19.79 -4.11
CA LEU A 14 -6.93 -18.56 -3.75
C LEU A 14 -6.40 -17.98 -2.44
N GLN A 15 -6.07 -18.82 -1.44
CA GLN A 15 -5.48 -18.30 -0.20
C GLN A 15 -4.06 -17.76 -0.39
N GLN A 16 -3.24 -18.43 -1.20
CA GLN A 16 -1.91 -17.91 -1.51
C GLN A 16 -1.98 -16.54 -2.20
N GLN A 17 -2.93 -16.36 -3.14
CA GLN A 17 -3.14 -15.06 -3.78
C GLN A 17 -3.60 -14.00 -2.80
N LYS A 18 -4.57 -14.30 -1.93
CA LYS A 18 -5.03 -13.37 -0.89
C LYS A 18 -3.90 -12.93 0.03
N GLN A 19 -3.08 -13.87 0.50
CA GLN A 19 -1.91 -13.56 1.32
C GLN A 19 -0.90 -12.68 0.58
N ARG A 20 -0.67 -12.93 -0.72
CA ARG A 20 0.20 -12.10 -1.55
C ARG A 20 -0.34 -10.67 -1.69
N HIS A 21 -1.63 -10.51 -1.98
CA HIS A 21 -2.25 -9.19 -2.05
C HIS A 21 -2.21 -8.45 -0.72
N MET A 22 -2.43 -9.15 0.39
CA MET A 22 -2.34 -8.57 1.73
C MET A 22 -0.93 -8.06 2.03
N LYS A 23 0.11 -8.83 1.69
CA LYS A 23 1.51 -8.39 1.84
C LYS A 23 1.80 -7.13 1.02
N LEU A 24 1.39 -7.11 -0.25
CA LEU A 24 1.59 -5.95 -1.13
C LEU A 24 0.88 -4.69 -0.59
N LEU A 25 -0.34 -4.84 -0.04
CA LEU A 25 -1.06 -3.73 0.58
C LEU A 25 -0.33 -3.20 1.82
N HIS A 26 0.21 -4.08 2.66
CA HIS A 26 1.00 -3.65 3.82
C HIS A 26 2.30 -2.96 3.41
N GLU A 27 3.01 -3.48 2.41
CA GLU A 27 4.22 -2.84 1.88
C GLU A 27 3.92 -1.46 1.29
N TYR A 28 2.84 -1.34 0.52
CA TYR A 28 2.38 -0.06 -0.01
C TYR A 28 2.05 0.94 1.11
N ASN A 29 1.29 0.52 2.12
CA ASN A 29 0.94 1.37 3.25
C ASN A 29 2.19 1.83 4.02
N ASN A 30 3.13 0.92 4.29
CA ASN A 30 4.38 1.26 4.97
C ASN A 30 5.18 2.31 4.18
N LEU A 31 5.28 2.15 2.85
CA LEU A 31 5.97 3.11 1.99
C LEU A 31 5.25 4.47 1.98
N LYS A 32 3.93 4.46 1.91
CA LYS A 32 3.10 5.67 1.97
C LYS A 32 3.32 6.42 3.29
N ASP A 33 3.30 5.71 4.42
CA ASP A 33 3.45 6.32 5.75
C ASP A 33 4.86 6.88 5.97
N ALA A 34 5.90 6.18 5.50
CA ALA A 34 7.27 6.69 5.50
C ALA A 34 7.39 7.97 4.65
N THR A 35 6.78 7.98 3.46
CA THR A 35 6.75 9.16 2.59
C THR A 35 6.02 10.33 3.25
N GLN A 36 4.88 10.08 3.91
CA GLN A 36 4.11 11.10 4.61
C GLN A 36 4.89 11.72 5.78
N THR A 37 5.67 10.91 6.48
CA THR A 37 6.55 11.36 7.57
C THR A 37 7.62 12.32 7.05
N VAL A 38 8.29 11.95 5.96
CA VAL A 38 9.32 12.78 5.31
C VAL A 38 8.72 14.07 4.75
N LEU A 39 7.55 13.99 4.09
CA LEU A 39 6.79 15.15 3.62
C LEU A 39 6.42 16.11 4.75
N GLY A 40 6.00 15.58 5.91
CA GLY A 40 5.69 16.38 7.08
C GLY A 40 6.89 17.16 7.61
N ALA A 41 8.05 16.49 7.73
CA ALA A 41 9.30 17.14 8.13
C ALA A 41 9.74 18.23 7.12
N LEU A 42 9.63 17.95 5.82
CA LEU A 42 9.92 18.91 4.76
C LEU A 42 8.98 20.11 4.77
N ALA A 43 7.69 19.87 4.99
CA ALA A 43 6.67 20.91 5.11
C ALA A 43 7.00 21.86 6.27
N GLN A 44 7.32 21.30 7.45
CA GLN A 44 7.73 22.06 8.63
C GLN A 44 9.00 22.87 8.37
N ALA A 45 10.03 22.25 7.79
CA ALA A 45 11.29 22.94 7.48
C ALA A 45 11.12 24.10 6.48
N LYS A 46 10.14 24.00 5.57
CA LYS A 46 9.82 25.04 4.58
C LYS A 46 8.77 26.04 5.06
N GLY A 47 8.18 25.85 6.24
CA GLY A 47 7.07 26.68 6.72
C GLY A 47 5.82 26.61 5.83
N LEU A 48 5.64 25.50 5.10
CA LEU A 48 4.56 25.32 4.13
C LEU A 48 3.59 24.23 4.62
N PRO A 49 2.29 24.33 4.28
CA PRO A 49 1.34 23.25 4.54
C PRO A 49 1.72 21.96 3.80
N ILE A 50 1.46 20.81 4.41
CA ILE A 50 1.78 19.49 3.81
C ILE A 50 1.10 19.28 2.45
N LYS A 51 -0.14 19.77 2.28
CA LYS A 51 -0.88 19.75 1.00
C LYS A 51 -0.12 20.41 -0.16
N ASP A 52 0.71 21.41 0.13
CA ASP A 52 1.48 22.10 -0.90
C ASP A 52 2.75 21.31 -1.24
N MET A 53 3.29 20.50 -0.31
CA MET A 53 4.33 19.53 -0.65
C MET A 53 3.82 18.48 -1.65
N HIS A 54 2.60 17.97 -1.49
CA HIS A 54 2.01 17.04 -2.46
C HIS A 54 1.93 17.66 -3.86
N LYS A 55 1.55 18.95 -3.99
CA LYS A 55 1.54 19.64 -5.28
C LYS A 55 2.94 19.85 -5.85
N ILE A 56 3.89 20.29 -5.02
CA ILE A 56 5.28 20.55 -5.43
C ILE A 56 5.94 19.30 -5.99
N TYR A 57 5.70 18.15 -5.37
CA TYR A 57 6.26 16.87 -5.79
C TYR A 57 5.33 16.04 -6.69
N ASN A 58 4.20 16.64 -7.13
CA ASN A 58 3.20 15.98 -7.98
C ASN A 58 2.73 14.62 -7.44
N LEU A 59 2.54 14.54 -6.12
CA LEU A 59 2.08 13.34 -5.41
C LEU A 59 0.55 13.38 -5.21
N PRO A 60 -0.11 12.22 -5.27
CA PRO A 60 -1.52 12.12 -4.93
C PRO A 60 -1.75 12.51 -3.45
N ASP A 61 -2.83 13.23 -3.19
CA ASP A 61 -3.24 13.71 -1.86
C ASP A 61 -4.06 12.68 -1.06
N GLY A 62 -4.21 11.47 -1.61
CA GLY A 62 -4.82 10.33 -0.93
C GLY A 62 -6.34 10.41 -0.75
N LYS A 63 -7.01 11.27 -1.52
CA LYS A 63 -8.47 11.30 -1.67
C LYS A 63 -8.97 10.29 -2.71
#